data_AF-A0AAC8Q5F2-F1
#
_entry.id   AF-A0AAC8Q5F2-F1
#
_cell.length_a   1.000
_cell.length_b   1.000
_cell.length_c   1.000
_cell.angle_alpha   90.00
_cell.angle_beta   90.00
_cell.angle_gamma   90.00
#
_symmetry.space_group_name_H-M   'P 1'
#
loop_
_entity.id
_entity.type
_entity.pdbx_description
1 polymer ?
#
loop_
_entity_poly.entity_id
_entity_poly.type
_entity_poly.pdbx_seq_one_letter_code
_entity_poly.pdbx_strand_id
1 'polypeptide(L)'
;MWNAFVDAYHQGDEARAREWLRRLGAKPRVVLEAMLENPDAIVRQAAAFGLGELGGAASARRLERQLALEEARGDHDAASVIEAITEALGRIADTSARAGLLRRLERLPGSKVAPADVNTLARALWRRRHPELSPAVQRTLERLCMPTAASLRGLAVLLETSPEALRAWVEDAGVPIEQKAEVLTVLEEEVPDSLVPVLPAFIFTASAQASLALDQRGDASYYCERLFILLFLHAERVLPALPAPARASLRAVARTLVTAKSQRCALRAVTMLQFVGRSEDLALLEAHRPEDETLAAVFDDVARAVRHRENQVPPGGAAN
;
A
#
# COMPACT_ATOMS: atom_id res chain seq x y z
N MET A 1 -31.99 1.64 -5.33
CA MET A 1 -31.94 0.23 -4.83
C MET A 1 -30.54 -0.17 -4.33
N TRP A 2 -29.47 0.41 -4.89
CA TRP A 2 -28.07 0.13 -4.51
C TRP A 2 -27.45 1.14 -3.53
N ASN A 3 -28.22 2.11 -3.01
CA ASN A 3 -27.68 3.19 -2.16
C ASN A 3 -26.91 2.65 -0.96
N ALA A 4 -27.45 1.66 -0.24
CA ALA A 4 -26.76 1.06 0.91
C ALA A 4 -25.41 0.40 0.56
N PHE A 5 -25.23 -0.08 -0.68
CA PHE A 5 -23.96 -0.61 -1.16
C PHE A 5 -22.98 0.49 -1.53
N VAL A 6 -23.47 1.52 -2.24
CA VAL A 6 -22.68 2.71 -2.58
C VAL A 6 -22.22 3.44 -1.32
N ASP A 7 -23.09 3.58 -0.32
CA ASP A 7 -22.77 4.19 0.98
C ASP A 7 -21.70 3.38 1.72
N ALA A 8 -21.83 2.05 1.75
CA ALA A 8 -20.84 1.18 2.39
C ALA A 8 -19.48 1.28 1.68
N TYR A 9 -19.45 1.25 0.35
CA TYR A 9 -18.24 1.44 -0.43
C TYR A 9 -17.61 2.82 -0.19
N HIS A 10 -18.41 3.89 -0.22
CA HIS A 10 -17.93 5.26 -0.03
C HIS A 10 -17.36 5.49 1.38
N GLN A 11 -17.88 4.79 2.38
CA GLN A 11 -17.37 4.81 3.76
C GLN A 11 -16.14 3.91 3.96
N GLY A 12 -15.69 3.17 2.94
CA GLY A 12 -14.60 2.20 3.04
C GLY A 12 -14.97 0.93 3.81
N ASP A 13 -16.26 0.70 4.09
CA ASP A 13 -16.76 -0.51 4.76
C ASP A 13 -16.93 -1.65 3.74
N GLU A 14 -15.80 -2.19 3.29
CA GLU A 14 -15.77 -3.27 2.32
C GLU A 14 -16.47 -4.53 2.81
N ALA A 15 -16.46 -4.80 4.13
CA ALA A 15 -17.11 -5.97 4.72
C ALA A 15 -18.62 -5.88 4.53
N ARG A 16 -19.22 -4.73 4.83
CA ARG A 16 -20.63 -4.46 4.59
C ARG A 16 -20.98 -4.42 3.10
N ALA A 17 -20.09 -3.89 2.25
CA ALA A 17 -20.28 -3.90 0.81
C ALA A 17 -20.31 -5.34 0.25
N ARG A 18 -19.37 -6.20 0.68
CA ARG A 18 -19.34 -7.63 0.33
C ARG A 18 -20.59 -8.37 0.84
N GLU A 19 -21.04 -8.07 2.06
CA GLU A 19 -22.25 -8.67 2.59
C GLU A 19 -23.48 -8.28 1.77
N TRP A 20 -23.56 -7.02 1.32
CA TRP A 20 -24.62 -6.60 0.43
C TRP A 20 -24.60 -7.38 -0.91
N LEU A 21 -23.42 -7.62 -1.48
CA LEU A 21 -23.28 -8.44 -2.70
C LEU A 21 -23.76 -9.87 -2.50
N ARG A 22 -23.47 -10.49 -1.34
CA ARG A 22 -23.97 -11.85 -1.01
C ARG A 22 -25.50 -11.88 -0.94
N ARG A 23 -26.11 -10.83 -0.36
CA ARG A 23 -27.57 -10.72 -0.18
C ARG A 23 -28.33 -10.51 -1.49
N LEU A 24 -27.70 -9.98 -2.54
CA LEU A 24 -28.31 -9.84 -3.87
C LEU A 24 -28.63 -11.18 -4.55
N GLY A 25 -28.07 -12.30 -4.08
CA GLY A 25 -28.44 -13.64 -4.55
C GLY A 25 -28.05 -13.90 -6.00
N ALA A 26 -29.03 -14.27 -6.85
CA ALA A 26 -28.76 -14.92 -8.13
C ALA A 26 -28.31 -14.00 -9.29
N LYS A 27 -28.44 -12.66 -9.19
CA LYS A 27 -28.09 -11.75 -10.31
C LYS A 27 -27.32 -10.47 -9.93
N PRO A 28 -26.33 -10.50 -9.01
CA PRO A 28 -25.60 -9.31 -8.62
C PRO A 28 -24.85 -8.68 -9.80
N ARG A 29 -24.34 -9.50 -10.74
CA ARG A 29 -23.62 -9.00 -11.91
C ARG A 29 -24.46 -8.07 -12.79
N VAL A 30 -25.72 -8.41 -13.07
CA VAL A 30 -26.58 -7.60 -13.95
C VAL A 30 -26.82 -6.21 -13.35
N VAL A 31 -27.01 -6.14 -12.02
CA VAL A 31 -27.18 -4.87 -11.30
C VAL A 31 -25.91 -4.03 -11.38
N LEU A 32 -24.74 -4.64 -11.10
CA LEU A 32 -23.45 -3.96 -11.16
C LEU A 32 -23.11 -3.48 -12.58
N GLU A 33 -23.41 -4.28 -13.61
CA GLU A 33 -23.19 -3.90 -15.01
C GLU A 33 -24.03 -2.68 -15.42
N ALA A 34 -25.25 -2.57 -14.91
CA ALA A 34 -26.09 -1.38 -15.11
C ALA A 34 -25.58 -0.16 -14.33
N MET A 35 -25.02 -0.38 -13.13
CA MET A 35 -24.43 0.71 -12.33
C MET A 35 -23.18 1.33 -12.99
N LEU A 36 -22.43 0.58 -13.81
CA LEU A 36 -21.30 1.12 -14.58
C LEU A 36 -21.72 2.18 -15.60
N GLU A 37 -22.99 2.22 -16.01
CA GLU A 37 -23.51 3.24 -16.94
C GLU A 37 -24.11 4.45 -16.21
N ASN A 38 -24.05 4.48 -14.87
CA ASN A 38 -24.62 5.56 -14.07
C ASN A 38 -23.82 6.87 -14.28
N PRO A 39 -24.47 8.04 -14.37
CA PRO A 39 -23.76 9.33 -14.45
C PRO A 39 -22.90 9.63 -13.22
N ASP A 40 -23.27 9.15 -12.04
CA ASP A 40 -22.52 9.34 -10.80
C ASP A 40 -21.28 8.45 -10.76
N ALA A 41 -20.11 9.08 -10.62
CA ALA A 41 -18.81 8.41 -10.56
C ALA A 41 -18.69 7.47 -9.34
N ILE A 42 -19.27 7.83 -8.20
CA ILE A 42 -19.21 7.00 -6.99
C ILE A 42 -19.99 5.70 -7.21
N VAL A 43 -21.12 5.77 -7.92
CA VAL A 43 -21.91 4.58 -8.30
C VAL A 43 -21.10 3.68 -9.24
N ARG A 44 -20.38 4.25 -10.22
CA ARG A 44 -19.51 3.47 -11.13
C ARG A 44 -18.32 2.85 -10.40
N GLN A 45 -17.69 3.56 -9.46
CA GLN A 45 -16.61 3.04 -8.61
C GLN A 45 -17.08 1.85 -7.77
N ALA A 46 -18.23 1.99 -7.09
CA ALA A 46 -18.82 0.90 -6.30
C ALA A 46 -19.14 -0.31 -7.18
N ALA A 47 -19.64 -0.09 -8.41
CA ALA A 47 -19.89 -1.15 -9.37
C ALA A 47 -18.61 -1.88 -9.79
N ALA A 48 -17.52 -1.14 -10.03
CA ALA A 48 -16.22 -1.72 -10.36
C ALA A 48 -15.69 -2.59 -9.21
N PHE A 49 -15.76 -2.08 -7.97
CA PHE A 49 -15.44 -2.85 -6.76
C PHE A 49 -16.25 -4.15 -6.71
N GLY A 50 -17.58 -4.07 -6.86
CA GLY A 50 -18.45 -5.24 -6.79
C GLY A 50 -18.15 -6.28 -7.88
N LEU A 51 -17.82 -5.86 -9.11
CA LEU A 51 -17.40 -6.78 -10.17
C LEU A 51 -16.04 -7.42 -9.89
N GLY A 52 -15.13 -6.69 -9.25
CA GLY A 52 -13.87 -7.23 -8.72
C GLY A 52 -14.10 -8.35 -7.72
N GLU A 53 -15.00 -8.13 -6.75
CA GLU A 53 -15.38 -9.11 -5.72
C GLU A 53 -16.09 -10.34 -6.30
N LEU A 54 -16.95 -10.16 -7.31
CA LEU A 54 -17.58 -11.30 -8.01
C LEU A 54 -16.56 -12.14 -8.80
N GLY A 55 -15.50 -11.52 -9.29
CA GLY A 55 -14.43 -12.21 -10.02
C GLY A 55 -14.86 -12.84 -11.35
N GLY A 56 -13.93 -13.62 -11.90
CA GLY A 56 -14.11 -14.40 -13.12
C GLY A 56 -14.00 -13.61 -14.44
N ALA A 57 -13.78 -14.35 -15.53
CA ALA A 57 -13.52 -13.80 -16.86
C ALA A 57 -14.58 -12.81 -17.38
N ALA A 58 -15.86 -13.02 -17.03
CA ALA A 58 -16.93 -12.14 -17.48
C ALA A 58 -16.86 -10.76 -16.80
N SER A 59 -16.59 -10.71 -15.49
CA SER A 59 -16.37 -9.46 -14.77
C SER A 59 -15.11 -8.75 -15.29
N ALA A 60 -14.02 -9.50 -15.50
CA ALA A 60 -12.79 -8.97 -16.08
C ALA A 60 -13.00 -8.31 -17.45
N ARG A 61 -13.66 -9.03 -18.39
CA ARG A 61 -13.98 -8.49 -19.72
C ARG A 61 -14.88 -7.26 -19.66
N ARG A 62 -15.83 -7.21 -18.72
CA ARG A 62 -16.72 -6.06 -18.56
C ARG A 62 -15.97 -4.84 -18.04
N LEU A 63 -15.16 -5.03 -17.00
CA LEU A 63 -14.31 -4.00 -16.40
C LEU A 63 -13.32 -3.45 -17.42
N GLU A 64 -12.70 -4.30 -18.22
CA GLU A 64 -11.80 -3.88 -19.29
C GLU A 64 -12.51 -3.00 -20.34
N ARG A 65 -13.73 -3.39 -20.77
CA ARG A 65 -14.51 -2.54 -21.68
C ARG A 65 -14.85 -1.19 -21.03
N GLN A 66 -15.23 -1.19 -19.75
CA GLN A 66 -15.54 0.06 -19.04
C GLN A 66 -14.30 0.94 -18.93
N LEU A 67 -13.13 0.35 -18.66
CA LEU A 67 -11.87 1.06 -18.56
C LEU A 67 -11.60 1.89 -19.81
N ALA A 68 -11.79 1.31 -21.00
CA ALA A 68 -11.61 2.01 -22.27
C ALA A 68 -12.61 3.17 -22.45
N LEU A 69 -13.85 3.03 -21.96
CA LEU A 69 -14.85 4.10 -22.00
C LEU A 69 -14.48 5.27 -21.09
N GLU A 70 -14.06 4.98 -19.85
CA GLU A 70 -13.67 6.04 -18.91
C GLU A 70 -12.36 6.72 -19.35
N GLU A 71 -11.39 5.99 -19.89
CA GLU A 71 -10.17 6.55 -20.48
C GLU A 71 -10.48 7.53 -21.63
N ALA A 72 -11.54 7.27 -22.41
CA ALA A 72 -11.97 8.14 -23.49
C ALA A 72 -12.77 9.36 -23.01
N ARG A 73 -13.34 9.32 -21.79
CA ARG A 73 -14.19 10.38 -21.22
C ARG A 73 -13.40 11.64 -20.86
N GLY A 74 -12.19 11.46 -20.31
CA GLY A 74 -11.22 12.53 -20.09
C GLY A 74 -11.64 13.63 -19.10
N ASP A 75 -12.68 13.41 -18.29
CA ASP A 75 -13.09 14.31 -17.20
C ASP A 75 -12.47 13.87 -15.85
N HIS A 76 -12.61 14.73 -14.84
CA HIS A 76 -12.04 14.46 -13.50
C HIS A 76 -12.71 13.25 -12.82
N ASP A 77 -14.00 13.06 -13.08
CA ASP A 77 -14.79 11.95 -12.55
C ASP A 77 -14.31 10.59 -13.08
N ALA A 78 -13.82 10.55 -14.33
CA ALA A 78 -13.27 9.34 -14.93
C ALA A 78 -12.00 8.85 -14.22
N ALA A 79 -11.15 9.74 -13.70
CA ALA A 79 -9.87 9.33 -13.09
C ALA A 79 -10.07 8.41 -11.89
N SER A 80 -10.99 8.76 -10.96
CA SER A 80 -11.29 7.91 -9.80
C SER A 80 -11.99 6.60 -10.18
N VAL A 81 -12.81 6.59 -11.24
CA VAL A 81 -13.44 5.35 -11.74
C VAL A 81 -12.39 4.44 -12.39
N ILE A 82 -11.46 5.00 -13.15
CA ILE A 82 -10.33 4.31 -13.76
C ILE A 82 -9.47 3.64 -12.69
N GLU A 83 -9.18 4.34 -11.59
CA GLU A 83 -8.48 3.80 -10.43
C GLU A 83 -9.22 2.58 -9.86
N ALA A 84 -10.51 2.74 -9.54
CA ALA A 84 -11.34 1.65 -9.00
C ALA A 84 -11.42 0.44 -9.94
N ILE A 85 -11.53 0.65 -11.26
CA ILE A 85 -11.52 -0.43 -12.26
C ILE A 85 -10.15 -1.12 -12.30
N THR A 86 -9.06 -0.37 -12.27
CA THR A 86 -7.69 -0.92 -12.30
C THR A 86 -7.44 -1.78 -11.06
N GLU A 87 -7.83 -1.31 -9.88
CA GLU A 87 -7.75 -2.11 -8.67
C GLU A 87 -8.64 -3.35 -8.73
N ALA A 88 -9.88 -3.23 -9.21
CA ALA A 88 -10.80 -4.35 -9.35
C ALA A 88 -10.21 -5.43 -10.26
N LEU A 89 -9.66 -5.06 -11.42
CA LEU A 89 -8.94 -5.99 -12.30
C LEU A 89 -7.77 -6.67 -11.59
N GLY A 90 -7.02 -5.95 -10.74
CA GLY A 90 -5.95 -6.54 -9.94
C GLY A 90 -6.44 -7.54 -8.88
N ARG A 91 -7.68 -7.41 -8.36
CA ARG A 91 -8.29 -8.38 -7.42
C ARG A 91 -8.70 -9.68 -8.12
N ILE A 92 -9.02 -9.62 -9.42
CA ILE A 92 -9.57 -10.77 -10.15
C ILE A 92 -8.46 -11.77 -10.47
N ALA A 93 -8.63 -12.99 -9.97
CA ALA A 93 -7.68 -14.09 -10.16
C ALA A 93 -7.56 -14.62 -11.60
N ASP A 94 -8.52 -14.27 -12.47
CA ASP A 94 -8.64 -14.76 -13.84
C ASP A 94 -7.57 -14.18 -14.77
N THR A 95 -7.00 -15.00 -15.66
CA THR A 95 -5.93 -14.58 -16.58
C THR A 95 -6.37 -13.46 -17.54
N SER A 96 -7.67 -13.36 -17.85
CA SER A 96 -8.18 -12.28 -18.69
C SER A 96 -8.10 -10.90 -18.02
N ALA A 97 -8.22 -10.82 -16.70
CA ALA A 97 -8.06 -9.55 -15.97
C ALA A 97 -6.63 -9.03 -16.08
N ARG A 98 -5.66 -9.94 -15.90
CA ARG A 98 -4.24 -9.63 -16.10
C ARG A 98 -3.93 -9.21 -17.54
N ALA A 99 -4.50 -9.89 -18.53
CA ALA A 99 -4.35 -9.49 -19.92
C ALA A 99 -4.90 -8.07 -20.19
N GLY A 100 -6.00 -7.69 -19.51
CA GLY A 100 -6.54 -6.33 -19.55
C GLY A 100 -5.59 -5.30 -18.93
N LEU A 101 -5.01 -5.59 -17.76
CA LEU A 101 -4.00 -4.72 -17.13
C LEU A 101 -2.75 -4.54 -17.99
N LEU A 102 -2.29 -5.60 -18.66
CA LEU A 102 -1.18 -5.53 -19.64
C LEU A 102 -1.52 -4.62 -20.83
N ARG A 103 -2.71 -4.76 -21.42
CA ARG A 103 -3.16 -3.87 -22.50
C ARG A 103 -3.29 -2.42 -22.04
N ARG A 104 -3.66 -2.17 -20.78
CA ARG A 104 -3.63 -0.81 -20.21
C ARG A 104 -2.19 -0.30 -20.10
N LEU A 105 -1.27 -1.11 -19.58
CA LEU A 105 0.15 -0.75 -19.45
C LEU A 105 0.76 -0.34 -20.80
N GLU A 106 0.46 -1.07 -21.87
CA GLU A 106 0.96 -0.79 -23.22
C GLU A 106 0.39 0.51 -23.82
N ARG A 107 -0.85 0.85 -23.45
CA ARG A 107 -1.57 2.05 -23.90
C ARG A 107 -1.26 3.30 -23.07
N LEU A 108 -0.48 3.21 -21.99
CA LEU A 108 -0.15 4.37 -21.16
C LEU A 108 0.46 5.51 -22.01
N PRO A 109 -0.10 6.73 -21.94
CA PRO A 109 0.41 7.87 -22.70
C PRO A 109 1.73 8.34 -22.07
N GLY A 110 2.82 8.24 -22.83
CA GLY A 110 4.19 8.43 -22.31
C GLY A 110 4.48 9.79 -21.66
N SER A 111 3.80 10.86 -22.09
CA SER A 111 4.10 12.24 -21.69
C SER A 111 3.05 12.92 -20.80
N LYS A 112 1.92 12.24 -20.50
CA LYS A 112 0.77 12.86 -19.80
C LYS A 112 0.16 12.01 -18.68
N VAL A 113 0.71 10.82 -18.40
CA VAL A 113 0.18 9.95 -17.34
C VAL A 113 0.56 10.48 -15.95
N ALA A 114 -0.41 10.53 -15.04
CA ALA A 114 -0.15 10.95 -13.67
C ALA A 114 0.63 9.85 -12.93
N PRO A 115 1.59 10.18 -12.04
CA PRO A 115 2.30 9.18 -11.24
C PRO A 115 1.37 8.28 -10.42
N ALA A 116 0.24 8.82 -9.95
CA ALA A 116 -0.78 8.04 -9.23
C ALA A 116 -1.34 6.89 -10.08
N ASP A 117 -1.66 7.14 -11.36
CA ASP A 117 -2.18 6.10 -12.27
C ASP A 117 -1.18 4.98 -12.48
N VAL A 118 0.10 5.34 -12.60
CA VAL A 118 1.21 4.37 -12.75
C VAL A 118 1.39 3.57 -11.46
N ASN A 119 1.26 4.21 -10.29
CA ASN A 119 1.32 3.53 -8.99
C ASN A 119 0.19 2.51 -8.84
N THR A 120 -1.06 2.91 -9.12
CA THR A 120 -2.22 2.01 -9.06
C THR A 120 -2.05 0.84 -10.02
N LEU A 121 -1.57 1.09 -11.24
CA LEU A 121 -1.33 0.01 -12.20
C LEU A 121 -0.19 -0.92 -11.76
N ALA A 122 0.92 -0.37 -11.26
CA ALA A 122 2.04 -1.18 -10.78
C ALA A 122 1.63 -2.09 -9.62
N ARG A 123 0.82 -1.60 -8.68
CA ARG A 123 0.23 -2.40 -7.59
C ARG A 123 -0.73 -3.47 -8.11
N ALA A 124 -1.63 -3.10 -9.02
CA ALA A 124 -2.56 -4.05 -9.63
C ALA A 124 -1.84 -5.18 -10.39
N LEU A 125 -0.72 -4.87 -11.06
CA LEU A 125 0.13 -5.85 -11.74
C LEU A 125 0.97 -6.70 -10.78
N TRP A 126 1.32 -6.14 -9.60
CA TRP A 126 2.08 -6.85 -8.57
C TRP A 126 1.28 -7.95 -7.88
N ARG A 127 -0.03 -7.72 -7.67
CA ARG A 127 -0.91 -8.70 -6.99
C ARG A 127 -0.72 -10.10 -7.56
N ARG A 128 -0.50 -11.07 -6.66
CA ARG A 128 -0.28 -12.50 -6.96
C ARG A 128 0.99 -12.83 -7.75
N ARG A 129 1.92 -11.87 -7.90
CA ARG A 129 3.25 -11.97 -8.53
C ARG A 129 3.27 -12.74 -9.86
N HIS A 130 3.45 -12.02 -10.94
CA HIS A 130 3.52 -12.58 -12.30
C HIS A 130 4.86 -12.24 -12.98
N PRO A 131 5.92 -13.04 -12.79
CA PRO A 131 7.26 -12.78 -13.34
C PRO A 131 7.28 -12.53 -14.85
N GLU A 132 6.39 -13.19 -15.59
CA GLU A 132 6.23 -13.07 -17.03
C GLU A 132 5.75 -11.67 -17.50
N LEU A 133 5.41 -10.77 -16.57
CA LEU A 133 5.13 -9.37 -16.85
C LEU A 133 6.39 -8.54 -17.15
N SER A 134 7.58 -9.01 -16.73
CA SER A 134 8.84 -8.25 -16.82
C SER A 134 9.08 -7.64 -18.23
N PRO A 135 8.96 -8.39 -19.35
CA PRO A 135 9.19 -7.81 -20.69
C PRO A 135 8.25 -6.64 -21.03
N ALA A 136 7.00 -6.68 -20.58
CA ALA A 136 6.04 -5.60 -20.82
C ALA A 136 6.35 -4.38 -19.95
N VAL A 137 6.72 -4.60 -18.68
CA VAL A 137 7.14 -3.53 -17.75
C VAL A 137 8.38 -2.81 -18.29
N GLN A 138 9.39 -3.55 -18.75
CA GLN A 138 10.63 -2.97 -19.28
C GLN A 138 10.37 -2.10 -20.53
N ARG A 139 9.59 -2.59 -21.50
CA ARG A 139 9.20 -1.79 -22.68
C ARG A 139 8.48 -0.50 -22.33
N THR A 140 7.68 -0.50 -21.25
CA THR A 140 7.00 0.71 -20.79
C THR A 140 7.96 1.65 -20.06
N LEU A 141 8.92 1.14 -19.30
CA LEU A 141 9.97 1.94 -18.66
C LEU A 141 10.85 2.68 -19.69
N GLU A 142 11.11 2.07 -20.85
CA GLU A 142 11.84 2.72 -21.95
C GLU A 142 11.11 3.95 -22.53
N ARG A 143 9.79 4.04 -22.34
CA ARG A 143 8.94 5.11 -22.88
C ARG A 143 8.59 6.20 -21.87
N LEU A 144 8.62 5.89 -20.58
CA LEU A 144 8.18 6.82 -19.52
C LEU A 144 9.36 7.59 -18.94
N CYS A 145 9.14 8.87 -18.66
CA CYS A 145 10.11 9.68 -17.94
C CYS A 145 9.96 9.53 -16.41
N MET A 146 11.04 9.80 -15.69
CA MET A 146 10.98 10.02 -14.24
C MET A 146 10.38 11.40 -13.94
N PRO A 147 9.62 11.58 -12.85
CA PRO A 147 9.36 10.61 -11.77
C PRO A 147 8.18 9.65 -12.04
N THR A 148 7.48 9.80 -13.16
CA THR A 148 6.25 9.06 -13.46
C THR A 148 6.44 7.54 -13.49
N ALA A 149 7.60 7.07 -13.91
CA ALA A 149 7.93 5.63 -13.99
C ALA A 149 8.33 4.98 -12.65
N ALA A 150 8.38 5.73 -11.54
CA ALA A 150 8.92 5.30 -10.25
C ALA A 150 8.40 3.94 -9.76
N SER A 151 7.08 3.77 -9.64
CA SER A 151 6.52 2.49 -9.17
C SER A 151 6.66 1.34 -10.18
N LEU A 152 6.74 1.63 -11.48
CA LEU A 152 7.03 0.58 -12.47
C LEU A 152 8.48 0.10 -12.37
N ARG A 153 9.42 0.98 -12.01
CA ARG A 153 10.79 0.57 -11.72
C ARG A 153 10.85 -0.30 -10.46
N GLY A 154 10.14 0.11 -9.40
CA GLY A 154 9.98 -0.71 -8.20
C GLY A 154 9.40 -2.10 -8.51
N LEU A 155 8.38 -2.15 -9.38
CA LEU A 155 7.80 -3.41 -9.85
C LEU A 155 8.81 -4.24 -10.64
N ALA A 156 9.58 -3.63 -11.55
CA ALA A 156 10.59 -4.34 -12.34
C ALA A 156 11.62 -5.04 -11.44
N VAL A 157 12.14 -4.33 -10.42
CA VAL A 157 13.07 -4.90 -9.43
C VAL A 157 12.44 -6.12 -8.76
N LEU A 158 11.18 -6.03 -8.32
CA LEU A 158 10.48 -7.14 -7.64
C LEU A 158 10.20 -8.35 -8.55
N LEU A 159 9.98 -8.12 -9.84
CA LEU A 159 9.75 -9.20 -10.81
C LEU A 159 11.05 -9.93 -11.18
N GLU A 160 12.17 -9.21 -11.21
CA GLU A 160 13.44 -9.70 -11.75
C GLU A 160 14.39 -10.24 -10.69
N THR A 161 14.22 -9.84 -9.42
CA THR A 161 15.07 -10.29 -8.32
C THR A 161 14.48 -11.46 -7.55
N SER A 162 15.35 -12.41 -7.17
CA SER A 162 15.01 -13.39 -6.13
C SER A 162 14.96 -12.71 -4.76
N PRO A 163 14.32 -13.30 -3.74
CA PRO A 163 14.32 -12.73 -2.38
C PRO A 163 15.74 -12.46 -1.84
N GLU A 164 16.70 -13.35 -2.12
CA GLU A 164 18.09 -13.22 -1.69
C GLU A 164 18.81 -12.08 -2.42
N ALA A 165 18.61 -12.00 -3.74
CA ALA A 165 19.17 -10.92 -4.55
C ALA A 165 18.55 -9.56 -4.16
N LEU A 166 17.25 -9.52 -3.87
CA LEU A 166 16.57 -8.33 -3.38
C LEU A 166 17.12 -7.89 -2.03
N ARG A 167 17.38 -8.83 -1.11
CA ARG A 167 18.03 -8.50 0.18
C ARG A 167 19.38 -7.83 -0.04
N ALA A 168 20.25 -8.44 -0.85
CA ALA A 168 21.56 -7.88 -1.16
C ALA A 168 21.46 -6.50 -1.83
N TRP A 169 20.50 -6.33 -2.74
CA TRP A 169 20.23 -5.05 -3.41
C TRP A 169 19.75 -3.96 -2.44
N VAL A 170 18.94 -4.31 -1.43
CA VAL A 170 18.51 -3.36 -0.39
C VAL A 170 19.68 -2.99 0.52
N GLU A 171 20.57 -3.92 0.83
CA GLU A 171 21.75 -3.70 1.68
C GLU A 171 22.85 -2.91 0.98
N ASP A 172 22.86 -2.88 -0.36
CA ASP A 172 23.83 -2.12 -1.15
C ASP A 172 23.67 -0.60 -0.93
N ALA A 173 24.70 0.04 -0.39
CA ALA A 173 24.76 1.48 -0.16
C ALA A 173 24.86 2.31 -1.46
N GLY A 174 25.27 1.68 -2.57
CA GLY A 174 25.32 2.30 -3.90
C GLY A 174 23.96 2.46 -4.55
N VAL A 175 22.94 1.73 -4.09
CA VAL A 175 21.57 1.86 -4.58
C VAL A 175 20.89 3.08 -3.94
N PRO A 176 20.41 4.05 -4.74
CA PRO A 176 19.76 5.24 -4.22
C PRO A 176 18.51 4.94 -3.37
N ILE A 177 18.30 5.72 -2.32
CA ILE A 177 17.23 5.46 -1.35
C ILE A 177 15.84 5.65 -1.97
N GLU A 178 15.70 6.52 -2.98
CA GLU A 178 14.47 6.71 -3.73
C GLU A 178 14.05 5.44 -4.47
N GLN A 179 15.00 4.69 -5.03
CA GLN A 179 14.70 3.42 -5.71
C GLN A 179 14.22 2.36 -4.71
N LYS A 180 14.80 2.33 -3.51
CA LYS A 180 14.35 1.42 -2.45
C LYS A 180 12.93 1.80 -1.98
N ALA A 181 12.58 3.09 -1.97
CA ALA A 181 11.24 3.57 -1.64
C ALA A 181 10.19 3.21 -2.70
N GLU A 182 10.58 3.09 -3.97
CA GLU A 182 9.72 2.63 -5.06
C GLU A 182 9.35 1.16 -4.92
N VAL A 183 10.31 0.32 -4.50
CA VAL A 183 10.02 -1.08 -4.18
C VAL A 183 9.03 -1.19 -3.02
N LEU A 184 9.25 -0.44 -1.94
CA LEU A 184 8.30 -0.36 -0.82
C LEU A 184 6.91 0.09 -1.30
N THR A 185 6.85 0.98 -2.28
CA THR A 185 5.59 1.52 -2.81
C THR A 185 4.71 0.47 -3.47
N VAL A 186 5.33 -0.50 -4.12
CA VAL A 186 4.65 -1.64 -4.74
C VAL A 186 4.31 -2.70 -3.68
N LEU A 187 5.23 -2.96 -2.75
CA LEU A 187 5.04 -3.94 -1.67
C LEU A 187 3.95 -3.56 -0.66
N GLU A 188 3.53 -2.29 -0.60
CA GLU A 188 2.35 -1.90 0.17
C GLU A 188 1.09 -2.66 -0.24
N GLU A 189 0.97 -3.01 -1.52
CA GLU A 189 -0.16 -3.77 -2.03
C GLU A 189 -0.20 -5.19 -1.47
N GLU A 190 0.92 -5.90 -1.55
CA GLU A 190 1.03 -7.28 -1.11
C GLU A 190 2.50 -7.59 -0.78
N VAL A 191 2.74 -8.25 0.35
CA VAL A 191 4.07 -8.79 0.67
C VAL A 191 3.98 -10.32 0.66
N PRO A 192 4.37 -11.02 -0.42
CA PRO A 192 4.41 -12.48 -0.45
C PRO A 192 5.22 -13.05 0.72
N ASP A 193 4.86 -14.24 1.22
CA ASP A 193 5.55 -14.86 2.35
C ASP A 193 7.05 -15.07 2.09
N SER A 194 7.43 -15.30 0.83
CA SER A 194 8.84 -15.39 0.41
C SER A 194 9.62 -14.09 0.57
N LEU A 195 8.95 -12.93 0.64
CA LEU A 195 9.59 -11.62 0.82
C LEU A 195 9.57 -11.12 2.27
N VAL A 196 8.81 -11.75 3.17
CA VAL A 196 8.83 -11.41 4.60
C VAL A 196 10.26 -11.46 5.20
N PRO A 197 11.10 -12.47 4.88
CA PRO A 197 12.49 -12.50 5.35
C PRO A 197 13.39 -11.39 4.79
N VAL A 198 12.94 -10.61 3.79
CA VAL A 198 13.70 -9.49 3.20
C VAL A 198 13.44 -8.19 3.96
N LEU A 199 12.29 -8.05 4.62
CA LEU A 199 11.90 -6.83 5.34
C LEU A 199 12.90 -6.34 6.39
N PRO A 200 13.64 -7.20 7.13
CA PRO A 200 14.71 -6.73 8.00
C PRO A 200 15.75 -5.83 7.30
N ALA A 201 16.11 -6.11 6.05
CA ALA A 201 17.07 -5.28 5.30
C ALA A 201 16.53 -3.87 5.05
N PHE A 202 15.23 -3.74 4.77
CA PHE A 202 14.58 -2.43 4.64
C PHE A 202 14.56 -1.68 5.98
N ILE A 203 14.32 -2.38 7.09
CA ILE A 203 14.32 -1.80 8.44
C ILE A 203 15.72 -1.31 8.82
N PHE A 204 16.77 -2.10 8.56
CA PHE A 204 18.14 -1.67 8.84
C PHE A 204 18.56 -0.48 7.97
N THR A 205 18.14 -0.47 6.70
CA THR A 205 18.32 0.69 5.83
C THR A 205 17.62 1.92 6.40
N ALA A 206 16.38 1.81 6.87
CA ALA A 206 15.68 2.92 7.52
C ALA A 206 16.41 3.41 8.77
N SER A 207 17.00 2.49 9.56
CA SER A 207 17.81 2.84 10.72
C SER A 207 19.02 3.70 10.36
N ALA A 208 19.67 3.42 9.23
CA ALA A 208 20.78 4.24 8.74
C ALA A 208 20.32 5.62 8.22
N GLN A 209 19.09 5.72 7.73
CA GLN A 209 18.52 6.95 7.15
C GLN A 209 17.75 7.83 8.16
N ALA A 210 17.45 7.31 9.36
CA ALA A 210 16.55 7.96 10.31
C ALA A 210 17.00 9.38 10.71
N SER A 211 18.30 9.60 10.91
CA SER A 211 18.82 10.93 11.24
C SER A 211 18.66 11.93 10.09
N LEU A 212 18.85 11.49 8.84
CA LEU A 212 18.64 12.34 7.65
C LEU A 212 17.16 12.69 7.45
N ALA A 213 16.27 11.77 7.84
CA ALA A 213 14.82 11.96 7.76
C ALA A 213 14.25 12.94 8.82
N LEU A 214 15.03 13.35 9.83
CA LEU A 214 14.60 14.33 10.84
C LEU A 214 14.42 15.73 10.26
N ASP A 215 15.38 16.15 9.44
CA ASP A 215 15.63 17.57 9.18
C ASP A 215 14.92 18.11 7.93
N GLN A 216 14.55 17.25 6.99
CA GLN A 216 14.03 17.65 5.68
C GLN A 216 12.90 16.73 5.19
N ARG A 217 11.96 17.31 4.45
CA ARG A 217 11.12 16.53 3.51
C ARG A 217 12.04 16.14 2.34
N GLY A 218 12.39 14.87 2.24
CA GLY A 218 13.27 14.34 1.21
C GLY A 218 13.20 12.82 1.16
N ASP A 219 14.06 12.20 0.36
CA ASP A 219 13.94 10.77 0.03
C ASP A 219 14.08 9.86 1.25
N ALA A 220 14.90 10.24 2.24
CA ALA A 220 15.02 9.51 3.50
C ALA A 220 13.70 9.51 4.31
N SER A 221 13.03 10.66 4.43
CA SER A 221 11.72 10.76 5.08
C SER A 221 10.66 10.01 4.29
N TYR A 222 10.67 10.13 2.95
CA TYR A 222 9.75 9.41 2.08
C TYR A 222 9.91 7.89 2.25
N TYR A 223 11.14 7.39 2.23
CA TYR A 223 11.45 5.98 2.45
C TYR A 223 10.92 5.46 3.78
N CYS A 224 11.17 6.18 4.88
CA CYS A 224 10.67 5.79 6.21
C CYS A 224 9.13 5.80 6.26
N GLU A 225 8.48 6.79 5.64
CA GLU A 225 7.02 6.85 5.55
C GLU A 225 6.45 5.65 4.79
N ARG A 226 7.02 5.27 3.62
CA ARG A 226 6.58 4.09 2.86
C ARG A 226 6.80 2.79 3.65
N LEU A 227 7.94 2.67 4.34
CA LEU A 227 8.20 1.51 5.21
C LEU A 227 7.14 1.39 6.30
N PHE A 228 6.81 2.48 6.99
CA PHE A 228 5.77 2.45 8.02
C PHE A 228 4.39 2.10 7.44
N ILE A 229 4.01 2.67 6.29
CA ILE A 229 2.73 2.34 5.64
C ILE A 229 2.66 0.84 5.33
N LEU A 230 3.70 0.27 4.70
CA LEU A 230 3.77 -1.16 4.42
C LEU A 230 3.61 -1.98 5.70
N LEU A 231 4.34 -1.62 6.76
CA LEU A 231 4.28 -2.35 8.02
C LEU A 231 2.92 -2.23 8.71
N PHE A 232 2.20 -1.12 8.58
CA PHE A 232 0.84 -0.97 9.10
C PHE A 232 -0.17 -1.80 8.32
N LEU A 233 -0.12 -1.75 6.99
CA LEU A 233 -1.02 -2.50 6.12
C LEU A 233 -0.91 -4.01 6.35
N HIS A 234 0.29 -4.49 6.70
CA HIS A 234 0.57 -5.92 6.88
C HIS A 234 0.92 -6.27 8.34
N ALA A 235 0.54 -5.44 9.31
CA ALA A 235 1.03 -5.49 10.69
C ALA A 235 0.84 -6.86 11.37
N GLU A 236 -0.36 -7.43 11.24
CA GLU A 236 -0.75 -8.68 11.90
C GLU A 236 0.12 -9.87 11.49
N ARG A 237 0.57 -9.89 10.23
CA ARG A 237 1.39 -10.99 9.71
C ARG A 237 2.88 -10.67 9.80
N VAL A 238 3.27 -9.45 9.45
CA VAL A 238 4.68 -9.06 9.30
C VAL A 238 5.34 -8.83 10.64
N LEU A 239 4.74 -8.03 11.54
CA LEU A 239 5.41 -7.64 12.78
C LEU A 239 5.72 -8.85 13.70
N PRO A 240 4.81 -9.84 13.85
CA PRO A 240 5.11 -11.08 14.57
C PRO A 240 6.19 -11.96 13.92
N ALA A 241 6.42 -11.83 12.61
CA ALA A 241 7.46 -12.58 11.90
C ALA A 241 8.85 -11.92 11.96
N LEU A 242 8.94 -10.64 12.34
CA LEU A 242 10.23 -9.94 12.42
C LEU A 242 11.14 -10.51 13.52
N PRO A 243 12.43 -10.75 13.24
CA PRO A 243 13.39 -11.18 14.25
C PRO A 243 13.66 -10.05 15.26
N ALA A 244 14.10 -10.41 16.46
CA ALA A 244 14.31 -9.46 17.56
C ALA A 244 15.23 -8.27 17.20
N PRO A 245 16.35 -8.44 16.48
CA PRO A 245 17.19 -7.31 16.05
C PRO A 245 16.45 -6.34 15.13
N ALA A 246 15.65 -6.84 14.19
CA ALA A 246 14.87 -6.00 13.29
C ALA A 246 13.78 -5.22 14.05
N ARG A 247 13.11 -5.84 15.04
CA ARG A 247 12.16 -5.13 15.90
C ARG A 247 12.84 -4.03 16.72
N ALA A 248 14.02 -4.29 17.25
CA ALA A 248 14.79 -3.30 18.00
C ALA A 248 15.20 -2.12 17.11
N SER A 249 15.68 -2.38 15.89
CA SER A 249 15.98 -1.34 14.90
C SER A 249 14.74 -0.56 14.47
N LEU A 250 13.62 -1.23 14.23
CA LEU A 250 12.35 -0.57 13.88
C LEU A 250 11.89 0.37 15.00
N ARG A 251 12.01 -0.05 16.26
CA ARG A 251 11.74 0.78 17.42
C ARG A 251 12.70 1.97 17.52
N ALA A 252 13.99 1.78 17.25
CA ALA A 252 14.97 2.86 17.24
C ALA A 252 14.64 3.91 16.16
N VAL A 253 14.30 3.46 14.95
CA VAL A 253 13.81 4.33 13.85
C VAL A 253 12.59 5.13 14.31
N ALA A 254 11.59 4.45 14.86
CA ALA A 254 10.37 5.10 15.35
C ALA A 254 10.67 6.15 16.42
N ARG A 255 11.47 5.81 17.44
CA ARG A 255 11.89 6.75 18.50
C ARG A 255 12.58 7.98 17.92
N THR A 256 13.52 7.80 17.00
CA THR A 256 14.20 8.91 16.32
C THR A 256 13.19 9.80 15.62
N LEU A 257 12.29 9.22 14.84
CA LEU A 257 11.38 9.98 13.98
C LEU A 257 10.17 10.61 14.69
N VAL A 258 9.94 10.33 15.98
CA VAL A 258 8.93 11.06 16.80
C VAL A 258 9.17 12.57 16.73
N THR A 259 10.43 13.01 16.63
CA THR A 259 10.83 14.42 16.60
C THR A 259 11.01 14.97 15.18
N ALA A 260 10.66 14.19 14.15
CA ALA A 260 10.85 14.61 12.77
C ALA A 260 10.02 15.87 12.44
N LYS A 261 10.60 16.79 11.67
CA LYS A 261 9.90 18.01 11.21
C LYS A 261 8.70 17.72 10.31
N SER A 262 8.71 16.57 9.62
CA SER A 262 7.55 16.09 8.88
C SER A 262 6.52 15.53 9.87
N GLN A 263 5.44 16.28 10.09
CA GLN A 263 4.32 15.83 10.94
C GLN A 263 3.75 14.47 10.52
N ARG A 264 3.69 14.18 9.20
CA ARG A 264 3.25 12.87 8.70
C ARG A 264 4.20 11.75 9.10
N CYS A 265 5.51 12.01 9.05
CA CYS A 265 6.53 11.06 9.47
C CYS A 265 6.47 10.84 10.99
N ALA A 266 6.40 11.93 11.77
CA ALA A 266 6.30 11.88 13.23
C ALA A 266 5.07 11.11 13.71
N LEU A 267 3.88 11.39 13.15
CA LEU A 267 2.66 10.66 13.51
C LEU A 267 2.77 9.17 13.21
N ARG A 268 3.30 8.80 12.03
CA ARG A 268 3.53 7.37 11.71
C ARG A 268 4.57 6.74 12.63
N ALA A 269 5.62 7.45 13.00
CA ALA A 269 6.62 6.97 13.94
C ALA A 269 5.99 6.68 15.32
N VAL A 270 5.14 7.58 15.80
CA VAL A 270 4.35 7.41 17.04
C VAL A 270 3.43 6.20 16.93
N THR A 271 2.64 6.08 15.87
CA THR A 271 1.79 4.91 15.65
C THR A 271 2.60 3.62 15.60
N MET A 272 3.83 3.64 15.06
CA MET A 272 4.69 2.45 15.04
C MET A 272 5.12 2.02 16.45
N LEU A 273 5.33 2.97 17.38
CA LEU A 273 5.60 2.65 18.79
C LEU A 273 4.45 1.91 19.46
N GLN A 274 3.22 2.00 18.93
CA GLN A 274 2.13 1.12 19.37
C GLN A 274 2.53 -0.34 19.26
N PHE A 275 3.29 -0.75 18.24
CA PHE A 275 3.61 -2.15 17.97
C PHE A 275 4.96 -2.59 18.54
N VAL A 276 5.95 -1.70 18.54
CA VAL A 276 7.33 -2.04 18.94
C VAL A 276 7.81 -1.31 20.19
N GLY A 277 7.01 -0.40 20.75
CA GLY A 277 7.38 0.40 21.91
C GLY A 277 7.42 -0.36 23.24
N ARG A 278 8.07 0.24 24.24
CA ARG A 278 8.23 -0.20 25.64
C ARG A 278 7.99 0.97 26.61
N SER A 279 7.89 0.72 27.91
CA SER A 279 7.71 1.73 28.98
C SER A 279 8.63 2.94 28.85
N GLU A 280 9.90 2.71 28.54
CA GLU A 280 10.90 3.79 28.41
C GLU A 280 10.63 4.72 27.21
N ASP A 281 9.69 4.39 26.33
CA ASP A 281 9.19 5.27 25.26
C ASP A 281 8.09 6.24 25.75
N LEU A 282 7.45 5.98 26.89
CA LEU A 282 6.35 6.81 27.40
C LEU A 282 6.81 8.24 27.69
N ALA A 283 7.99 8.40 28.29
CA ALA A 283 8.57 9.74 28.54
C ALA A 283 8.84 10.50 27.23
N LEU A 284 9.22 9.79 26.15
CA LEU A 284 9.43 10.40 24.84
C LEU A 284 8.10 10.88 24.24
N LEU A 285 7.04 10.07 24.34
CA LEU A 285 5.70 10.41 23.85
C LEU A 285 5.12 11.60 24.61
N GLU A 286 5.26 11.63 25.94
CA GLU A 286 4.79 12.73 26.78
C GLU A 286 5.54 14.02 26.47
N ALA A 287 6.86 13.96 26.30
CA ALA A 287 7.69 15.15 26.01
C ALA A 287 7.43 15.77 24.63
N HIS A 288 6.95 15.00 23.66
CA HIS A 288 6.71 15.45 22.28
C HIS A 288 5.23 15.45 21.91
N ARG A 289 4.34 15.35 22.90
CA ARG A 289 2.89 15.42 22.71
C ARG A 289 2.52 16.78 22.09
N PRO A 290 1.83 16.81 20.93
CA PRO A 290 1.38 18.04 20.31
C PRO A 290 0.36 18.81 21.18
N GLU A 291 0.27 20.12 20.97
CA GLU A 291 -0.77 20.96 21.58
C GLU A 291 -2.15 20.73 20.92
N ASP A 292 -2.17 20.40 19.63
CA ASP A 292 -3.40 20.09 18.90
C ASP A 292 -4.06 18.81 19.47
N GLU A 293 -5.30 18.94 19.94
CA GLU A 293 -6.01 17.84 20.61
C GLU A 293 -6.20 16.60 19.74
N THR A 294 -6.41 16.77 18.43
CA THR A 294 -6.64 15.65 17.50
C THR A 294 -5.37 14.83 17.34
N LEU A 295 -4.23 15.50 17.18
CA LEU A 295 -2.93 14.84 17.07
C LEU A 295 -2.47 14.26 18.40
N ALA A 296 -2.75 14.97 19.49
CA ALA A 296 -2.38 14.54 20.82
C ALA A 296 -3.13 13.25 21.23
N ALA A 297 -4.37 13.08 20.78
CA ALA A 297 -5.12 11.84 20.97
C ALA A 297 -4.36 10.61 20.43
N VAL A 298 -3.65 10.74 19.31
CA VAL A 298 -2.83 9.65 18.75
C VAL A 298 -1.68 9.28 19.71
N PHE A 299 -1.01 10.27 20.29
CA PHE A 299 0.06 10.02 21.28
C PHE A 299 -0.50 9.36 22.54
N ASP A 300 -1.64 9.85 23.03
CA ASP A 300 -2.29 9.35 24.23
C ASP A 300 -2.77 7.89 24.02
N ASP A 301 -3.33 7.57 22.85
CA ASP A 301 -3.73 6.22 22.45
C ASP A 301 -2.55 5.25 22.41
N VAL A 302 -1.45 5.66 21.78
CA VAL A 302 -0.22 4.86 21.72
C VAL A 302 0.36 4.66 23.12
N ALA A 303 0.44 5.69 23.95
CA ALA A 303 0.93 5.58 25.32
C ALA A 303 0.09 4.60 26.15
N ARG A 304 -1.24 4.62 25.99
CA ARG A 304 -2.14 3.64 26.62
C ARG A 304 -1.87 2.22 26.12
N ALA A 305 -1.69 2.03 24.82
CA ALA A 305 -1.41 0.72 24.24
C ALA A 305 -0.07 0.13 24.72
N VAL A 306 0.96 0.97 24.87
CA VAL A 306 2.27 0.55 25.41
C VAL A 306 2.14 0.10 26.87
N ARG A 307 1.49 0.89 27.74
CA ARG A 307 1.25 0.53 29.15
C ARG A 307 0.47 -0.77 29.28
N HIS A 308 -0.57 -0.96 28.46
CA HIS A 308 -1.39 -2.16 28.50
C HIS A 308 -0.61 -3.42 28.12
N ARG A 309 0.27 -3.35 27.11
CA ARG A 309 1.08 -4.50 26.70
C ARG A 309 2.06 -4.94 27.78
N GLU A 310 2.68 -4.01 28.49
CA GLU A 310 3.61 -4.36 29.57
C GLU A 310 2.91 -5.02 30.75
N ASN A 311 1.71 -4.56 31.10
CA ASN A 311 0.90 -5.18 32.16
C ASN A 311 0.45 -6.61 31.81
N GLN A 312 0.53 -7.01 30.53
CA GLN A 312 0.23 -8.37 30.05
C GLN A 312 1.46 -9.29 30.01
N VAL A 313 2.68 -8.76 30.15
CA VAL A 313 3.90 -9.58 30.27
C VAL A 313 4.09 -9.88 31.76
N PRO A 314 3.91 -11.13 32.23
CA PRO A 314 4.07 -11.45 33.64
C PRO A 314 5.51 -11.16 34.12
N PRO A 315 5.69 -10.65 35.35
CA PRO A 315 7.01 -10.36 35.89
C PRO A 315 7.69 -11.68 36.27
N GLY A 316 8.48 -12.28 35.38
CA GLY A 316 9.19 -13.52 35.72
C GLY A 316 9.82 -14.34 34.60
N GLY A 317 10.24 -13.73 33.49
CA GLY A 317 11.00 -14.41 32.43
C GLY A 317 12.50 -14.20 32.54
N ALA A 318 13.09 -14.44 33.70
CA ALA A 318 14.55 -14.51 33.87
C ALA A 318 14.95 -15.97 34.19
N ALA A 319 15.88 -16.49 33.38
CA ALA A 319 16.67 -17.72 33.55
C ALA A 319 15.94 -19.09 33.47
N ASN A 320 16.12 -19.76 32.32
CA ASN A 320 17.07 -20.88 32.21
C ASN A 320 17.50 -21.07 30.74
#